data_AF-A0A453Q720-F1
#
_entry.id   AF-A0A453Q720-F1
#
_cell.length_a   1.000
_cell.length_b   1.000
_cell.length_c   1.000
_cell.angle_alpha   90.00
_cell.angle_beta   90.00
_cell.angle_gamma   90.00
#
_symmetry.space_group_name_H-M   'P 1'
#
loop_
_entity.id
_entity.type
_entity.pdbx_description
1 polymer ?
#
loop_
_entity_poly.entity_id
_entity_poly.type
_entity_poly.pdbx_seq_one_letter_code
_entity_poly.pdbx_strand_id
1 'polypeptide(L)'
;MITLDAPSFMAVMQHAKNRALREEVYRAYLTRASSGDLDNTDIISQILKLRLEKAKLLGYKNFAEVSMARKMATVDRVQELLEKIRAASWDHAVQDMEDLKAFVKDSGSAEANDLAHWDLNFWSERLRESKYDIDEEGLRPYFALPKVMDGLFSLANKLFGITVEAADGLAPVWNSDVKFYCVKDSSNSPVAYFYFDPYSRPSEKRGGAWMNVVFSRSSVLARHGSSVRLPVAHMVCNQMPPVGDKPSLMTFREVETVFHEFGHALQHMLTRQDEAFVAGISGIEWDAVELPSQFMENWCYHKNTLLSIAKHYETGEPLPEEIYAKLVAAKNFRAGTFSLRQIRFASVDMELHTTYDPSGPVSVYDVDRRVAEKTQVLAPLPEDRFLCGFSHIFAGLPRFD
;
A
#
# COMPACT_ATOMS: atom_id res chain seq x y z
N MET A 1 4.82 10.58 22.21
CA MET A 1 3.74 9.57 22.38
C MET A 1 3.97 8.51 21.31
N ILE A 2 3.99 7.22 21.67
CA ILE A 2 4.16 6.12 20.70
C ILE A 2 2.78 5.51 20.44
N THR A 3 2.40 5.42 19.17
CA THR A 3 1.13 4.83 18.68
C THR A 3 1.41 3.75 17.63
N LEU A 4 0.37 2.98 17.27
CA LEU A 4 0.47 1.84 16.33
C LEU A 4 0.05 2.18 14.89
N ASP A 5 -0.26 3.45 14.58
CA ASP A 5 -0.41 3.88 13.18
C ASP A 5 0.95 3.92 12.49
N ALA A 6 0.94 3.70 11.17
CA ALA A 6 2.15 3.38 10.41
C ALA A 6 3.31 4.38 10.58
N PRO A 7 3.10 5.72 10.56
CA PRO A 7 4.17 6.67 10.77
C PRO A 7 4.90 6.50 12.11
N SER A 8 4.16 6.27 13.20
CA SER A 8 4.75 6.03 14.53
C SER A 8 5.38 4.64 14.64
N PHE A 9 4.66 3.60 14.20
CA PHE A 9 5.11 2.22 14.28
C PHE A 9 6.43 2.00 13.50
N MET A 10 6.48 2.45 12.24
CA MET A 10 7.65 2.26 11.39
C MET A 10 8.88 2.99 11.94
N ALA A 11 8.70 4.22 12.44
CA ALA A 11 9.79 4.98 13.05
C ALA A 11 10.42 4.25 14.25
N VAL A 12 9.60 3.62 15.12
CA VAL A 12 10.12 2.78 16.22
C VAL A 12 10.86 1.57 15.67
N MET A 13 10.25 0.83 14.75
CA MET A 13 10.83 -0.41 14.23
C MET A 13 12.13 -0.20 13.44
N GLN A 14 12.30 0.97 12.80
CA GLN A 14 13.50 1.30 12.03
C GLN A 14 14.59 1.98 12.87
N HIS A 15 14.26 2.76 13.91
CA HIS A 15 15.25 3.63 14.57
C HIS A 15 15.41 3.43 16.08
N ALA A 16 14.49 2.76 16.77
CA ALA A 16 14.62 2.57 18.22
C ALA A 16 15.79 1.64 18.56
N LYS A 17 16.85 2.21 19.13
CA LYS A 17 18.02 1.45 19.62
C LYS A 17 17.70 0.54 20.80
N ASN A 18 16.66 0.87 21.58
CA ASN A 18 16.18 0.02 22.66
C ASN A 18 15.45 -1.20 22.08
N ARG A 19 16.10 -2.37 22.11
CA ARG A 19 15.54 -3.64 21.62
C ARG A 19 14.23 -4.03 22.32
N ALA A 20 14.13 -3.83 23.64
CA ALA A 20 12.92 -4.16 24.38
C ALA A 20 11.73 -3.30 23.93
N LEU A 21 11.97 -2.02 23.61
CA LEU A 21 10.93 -1.16 23.03
C LEU A 21 10.48 -1.66 21.65
N ARG A 22 11.42 -2.10 20.79
CA ARG A 22 11.07 -2.70 19.49
C ARG A 22 10.23 -3.96 19.67
N GLU A 23 10.59 -4.83 20.61
CA GLU A 23 9.82 -6.04 20.90
C GLU A 23 8.40 -5.71 21.40
N GLU A 24 8.27 -4.81 22.38
CA GLU A 24 6.97 -4.40 22.94
C GLU A 24 6.05 -3.84 21.86
N VAL A 25 6.54 -2.89 21.05
CA VAL A 25 5.77 -2.25 19.99
C VAL A 25 5.45 -3.24 18.86
N TYR A 26 6.38 -4.12 18.50
CA TYR A 26 6.16 -5.18 17.51
C TYR A 26 5.03 -6.13 17.94
N ARG A 27 5.11 -6.66 19.18
CA ARG A 27 4.10 -7.58 19.71
C ARG A 27 2.73 -6.91 19.84
N ALA A 28 2.69 -5.65 20.28
CA ALA A 28 1.44 -4.88 20.35
C ALA A 28 0.82 -4.68 18.95
N TYR A 29 1.63 -4.39 17.94
CA TYR A 29 1.15 -4.24 16.56
C TYR A 29 0.63 -5.55 15.97
N LEU A 30 1.33 -6.66 16.25
CA LEU A 30 1.04 -8.00 15.73
C LEU A 30 -0.23 -8.63 16.33
N THR A 31 -0.60 -8.23 17.55
CA THR A 31 -1.76 -8.74 18.31
C THR A 31 -2.95 -7.78 18.34
N ARG A 32 -2.97 -6.78 17.43
CA ARG A 32 -4.11 -5.87 17.31
C ARG A 32 -5.37 -6.66 16.94
N ALA A 33 -6.48 -6.30 17.61
CA ALA A 33 -7.79 -6.89 17.38
C ALA A 33 -7.81 -8.42 17.50
N SER A 34 -7.05 -8.99 18.43
CA SER A 34 -6.93 -10.45 18.61
C SER A 34 -7.24 -10.95 20.02
N SER A 35 -7.87 -10.12 20.85
CA SER A 35 -8.32 -10.49 22.21
C SER A 35 -9.35 -9.51 22.75
N GLY A 36 -10.13 -9.95 23.75
CA GLY A 36 -11.14 -9.14 24.42
C GLY A 36 -12.27 -8.70 23.49
N ASP A 37 -12.85 -7.52 23.75
CA ASP A 37 -14.00 -7.00 22.99
C ASP A 37 -13.69 -6.68 21.53
N LEU A 38 -12.40 -6.61 21.16
CA LEU A 38 -11.93 -6.26 19.83
C LEU A 38 -11.43 -7.47 19.03
N ASP A 39 -11.67 -8.70 19.51
CA ASP A 39 -11.15 -9.90 18.87
C ASP A 39 -11.82 -10.20 17.52
N ASN A 40 -11.04 -10.20 16.44
CA ASN A 40 -11.48 -10.54 15.10
C ASN A 40 -11.40 -12.05 14.79
N THR A 41 -10.88 -12.89 15.68
CA THR A 41 -10.68 -14.32 15.42
C THR A 41 -11.99 -15.04 15.08
N ASP A 42 -13.03 -14.82 15.89
CA ASP A 42 -14.35 -15.43 15.68
C ASP A 42 -15.07 -14.83 14.47
N ILE A 43 -14.86 -13.53 14.23
CA ILE A 43 -15.38 -12.83 13.05
C ILE A 43 -14.81 -13.44 11.77
N ILE A 44 -13.49 -13.66 11.72
CA ILE A 44 -12.80 -14.32 10.61
C ILE A 44 -13.38 -15.72 10.38
N SER A 45 -13.51 -16.50 11.44
CA SER A 45 -14.03 -17.87 11.37
C SER A 45 -15.47 -17.89 10.80
N GLN A 46 -16.32 -16.97 11.25
CA GLN A 46 -17.68 -16.82 10.75
C GLN A 46 -17.71 -16.35 9.28
N ILE A 47 -16.83 -15.43 8.88
CA ILE A 47 -16.71 -14.97 7.49
C ILE A 47 -16.35 -16.15 6.57
N LEU A 48 -15.35 -16.96 6.95
CA LEU A 48 -14.90 -18.10 6.14
C LEU A 48 -16.00 -19.17 6.01
N LYS A 49 -16.73 -19.45 7.11
CA LYS A 49 -17.89 -20.35 7.11
C LYS A 49 -18.98 -19.86 6.15
N LEU A 50 -19.40 -18.60 6.27
CA LEU A 50 -20.43 -18.01 5.40
C LEU A 50 -20.00 -17.94 3.93
N ARG A 51 -18.71 -17.69 3.67
CA ARG A 51 -18.15 -17.69 2.32
C ARG A 51 -18.19 -19.09 1.68
N LEU A 52 -17.89 -20.13 2.45
CA LEU A 52 -18.00 -21.51 1.99
C LEU A 52 -19.46 -21.92 1.75
N GLU A 53 -20.38 -21.56 2.65
CA GLU A 53 -21.83 -21.79 2.46
C GLU A 53 -22.35 -21.09 1.20
N LYS A 54 -21.99 -19.82 1.00
CA LYS A 54 -22.31 -19.05 -0.22
C LYS A 54 -21.78 -19.75 -1.48
N ALA A 55 -20.54 -20.24 -1.46
CA ALA A 55 -19.97 -20.94 -2.61
C ALA A 55 -20.80 -22.18 -2.97
N LYS A 56 -21.14 -23.01 -1.98
CA LYS A 56 -21.96 -24.21 -2.18
C LYS A 56 -23.35 -23.88 -2.72
N LEU A 57 -24.00 -22.83 -2.20
CA LEU A 57 -25.31 -22.38 -2.68
C LEU A 57 -25.28 -21.92 -4.15
N LEU A 58 -24.16 -21.35 -4.59
CA LEU A 58 -23.93 -20.93 -5.97
C LEU A 58 -23.42 -22.06 -6.88
N GLY A 59 -23.26 -23.28 -6.37
CA GLY A 59 -22.79 -24.45 -7.13
C GLY A 59 -21.26 -24.55 -7.28
N TYR A 60 -20.49 -23.77 -6.54
CA TYR A 60 -19.02 -23.82 -6.51
C TYR A 60 -18.50 -24.69 -5.36
N LYS A 61 -17.26 -25.17 -5.47
CA LYS A 61 -16.63 -26.01 -4.44
C LYS A 61 -16.15 -25.20 -3.24
N ASN A 62 -15.63 -24.00 -3.50
CA ASN A 62 -15.04 -23.11 -2.49
C ASN A 62 -15.21 -21.64 -2.90
N PHE A 63 -14.88 -20.73 -1.97
CA PHE A 63 -15.09 -19.29 -2.20
C PHE A 63 -14.10 -18.68 -3.19
N ALA A 64 -12.90 -19.23 -3.32
CA ALA A 64 -11.96 -18.76 -4.33
C ALA A 64 -12.53 -18.91 -5.74
N GLU A 65 -13.21 -20.01 -6.07
CA GLU A 65 -13.89 -20.17 -7.36
C GLU A 65 -14.97 -19.08 -7.61
N VAL A 66 -15.75 -18.72 -6.58
CA VAL A 66 -16.71 -17.60 -6.65
C VAL A 66 -15.99 -16.28 -6.93
N SER A 67 -14.85 -16.05 -6.28
CA SER A 67 -14.04 -14.85 -6.43
C SER A 67 -13.43 -14.74 -7.84
N MET A 68 -13.03 -15.87 -8.43
CA MET A 68 -12.44 -15.95 -9.77
C MET A 68 -13.46 -15.75 -10.88
N ALA A 69 -14.75 -16.00 -10.64
CA ALA A 69 -15.82 -15.82 -11.64
C ALA A 69 -15.94 -14.38 -12.20
N ARG A 70 -15.31 -13.39 -11.54
CA ARG A 70 -15.25 -11.98 -11.98
C ARG A 70 -13.80 -11.46 -12.07
N LYS A 71 -12.84 -12.36 -12.32
CA LYS A 71 -11.42 -12.06 -12.48
C LYS A 71 -10.90 -12.64 -13.79
N MET A 72 -9.75 -12.16 -14.24
CA MET A 72 -9.05 -12.75 -15.38
C MET A 72 -8.51 -14.14 -15.04
N ALA A 73 -8.05 -14.31 -13.80
CA ALA A 73 -7.40 -15.53 -13.34
C ALA A 73 -8.38 -16.65 -12.93
N THR A 74 -7.85 -17.86 -12.89
CA THR A 74 -8.45 -19.02 -12.21
C THR A 74 -7.62 -19.39 -10.98
N VAL A 75 -8.15 -20.23 -10.09
CA VAL A 75 -7.42 -20.71 -8.90
C VAL A 75 -6.06 -21.32 -9.29
N ASP A 76 -6.05 -22.21 -10.29
CA ASP A 76 -4.81 -22.86 -10.76
C ASP A 76 -3.80 -21.86 -11.32
N ARG A 77 -4.25 -20.85 -12.08
CA ARG A 77 -3.37 -19.82 -12.65
C ARG A 77 -2.78 -18.92 -11.57
N VAL A 78 -3.55 -18.60 -10.52
CA VAL A 78 -3.01 -17.86 -9.37
C VAL A 78 -1.96 -18.70 -8.66
N GLN A 79 -2.22 -19.98 -8.39
CA GLN A 79 -1.25 -20.87 -7.75
C GLN A 79 0.03 -21.03 -8.58
N GLU A 80 -0.09 -21.20 -9.90
CA GLU A 80 1.04 -21.26 -10.83
C GLU A 80 1.89 -19.98 -10.78
N LEU A 81 1.25 -18.81 -10.86
CA LEU A 81 1.94 -17.53 -10.80
C LEU A 81 2.63 -17.31 -9.45
N LEU A 82 1.92 -17.57 -8.35
CA LEU A 82 2.48 -17.41 -7.00
C LEU A 82 3.69 -18.31 -6.79
N GLU A 83 3.61 -19.59 -7.20
CA GLU A 83 4.74 -20.51 -7.08
C GLU A 83 5.93 -20.08 -7.95
N LYS A 84 5.67 -19.63 -9.19
CA LYS A 84 6.72 -19.11 -10.09
C LYS A 84 7.47 -17.94 -9.45
N ILE A 85 6.75 -16.96 -8.88
CA ILE A 85 7.39 -15.80 -8.25
C ILE A 85 8.07 -16.22 -6.94
N ARG A 86 7.47 -17.13 -6.16
CA ARG A 86 8.05 -17.68 -4.92
C ARG A 86 9.39 -18.34 -5.18
N ALA A 87 9.46 -19.23 -6.17
CA ALA A 87 10.69 -19.89 -6.57
C ALA A 87 11.77 -18.89 -6.97
N ALA A 88 11.42 -17.86 -7.75
CA ALA A 88 12.35 -16.80 -8.15
C ALA A 88 12.79 -15.89 -6.99
N SER A 89 12.03 -15.82 -5.89
CA SER A 89 12.29 -14.91 -4.77
C SER A 89 13.03 -15.57 -3.61
N TRP A 90 12.93 -16.90 -3.47
CA TRP A 90 13.39 -17.65 -2.30
C TRP A 90 14.89 -17.47 -2.02
N ASP A 91 15.76 -17.78 -3.00
CA ASP A 91 17.21 -17.72 -2.79
C ASP A 91 17.68 -16.29 -2.45
N HIS A 92 17.05 -15.28 -3.05
CA HIS A 92 17.32 -13.88 -2.73
C HIS A 92 16.85 -13.51 -1.32
N ALA A 93 15.68 -13.98 -0.87
CA ALA A 93 15.21 -13.74 0.50
C ALA A 93 16.09 -14.43 1.54
N VAL A 94 16.62 -15.62 1.23
CA VAL A 94 17.59 -16.31 2.09
C VAL A 94 18.89 -15.49 2.16
N GLN A 95 19.42 -15.05 1.01
CA GLN A 95 20.60 -14.20 0.98
C GLN A 95 20.39 -12.88 1.74
N ASP A 96 19.21 -12.26 1.62
CA ASP A 96 18.86 -11.04 2.36
C ASP A 96 18.93 -11.25 3.88
N MET A 97 18.55 -12.44 4.38
CA MET A 97 18.64 -12.77 5.80
C MET A 97 20.09 -13.04 6.23
N GLU A 98 20.88 -13.70 5.38
CA GLU A 98 22.30 -13.94 5.67
C GLU A 98 23.13 -12.65 5.63
N ASP A 99 22.88 -11.75 4.67
CA ASP A 99 23.47 -10.41 4.62
C ASP A 99 23.17 -9.64 5.92
N LEU A 100 21.93 -9.75 6.42
CA LEU A 100 21.52 -9.11 7.67
C LEU A 100 22.26 -9.69 8.87
N LYS A 101 22.29 -11.02 9.01
CA LYS A 101 23.02 -11.73 10.08
C LYS A 101 24.51 -11.36 10.08
N ALA A 102 25.14 -11.36 8.91
CA ALA A 102 26.55 -10.97 8.76
C ALA A 102 26.77 -9.53 9.24
N PHE A 103 25.95 -8.60 8.77
CA PHE A 103 26.04 -7.19 9.19
C PHE A 103 25.83 -6.99 10.69
N VAL A 104 24.85 -7.68 11.30
CA VAL A 104 24.62 -7.60 12.75
C VAL A 104 25.79 -8.19 13.53
N LYS A 105 26.35 -9.30 13.06
CA LYS A 105 27.53 -9.92 13.68
C LYS A 105 28.75 -9.00 13.63
N ASP A 106 29.00 -8.36 12.50
CA ASP A 106 30.14 -7.44 12.32
C ASP A 106 29.98 -6.16 13.17
N SER A 107 28.74 -5.76 13.49
CA SER A 107 28.48 -4.64 14.40
C SER A 107 28.85 -4.93 15.87
N GLY A 108 29.08 -6.20 16.23
CA GLY A 108 29.30 -6.63 17.61
C GLY A 108 28.04 -6.60 18.50
N SER A 109 26.84 -6.49 17.91
CA SER A 109 25.59 -6.48 18.68
C SER A 109 25.32 -7.84 19.35
N ALA A 110 24.80 -7.79 20.58
CA ALA A 110 24.45 -8.99 21.34
C ALA A 110 23.34 -9.82 20.68
N GLU A 111 22.48 -9.20 19.85
CA GLU A 111 21.38 -9.88 19.15
C GLU A 111 21.81 -10.62 17.87
N ALA A 112 23.10 -10.57 17.50
CA ALA A 112 23.62 -11.24 16.29
C ALA A 112 23.36 -12.75 16.25
N ASN A 113 23.30 -13.41 17.41
CA ASN A 113 23.08 -14.84 17.53
C ASN A 113 21.60 -15.22 17.70
N ASP A 114 20.71 -14.24 17.82
CA ASP A 114 19.29 -14.42 18.13
C ASP A 114 18.45 -13.31 17.49
N LEU A 115 18.59 -13.14 16.16
CA LEU A 115 17.79 -12.17 15.41
C LEU A 115 16.31 -12.59 15.41
N ALA A 116 15.48 -11.71 15.95
CA ALA A 116 14.04 -11.89 15.99
C ALA A 116 13.32 -10.96 15.02
N HIS A 117 12.00 -11.15 14.84
CA HIS A 117 11.20 -10.33 13.92
C HIS A 117 11.26 -8.82 14.22
N TRP A 118 11.36 -8.44 15.49
CA TRP A 118 11.46 -7.03 15.91
C TRP A 118 12.83 -6.40 15.66
N ASP A 119 13.82 -7.18 15.23
CA ASP A 119 15.16 -6.71 14.87
C ASP A 119 15.31 -6.47 13.37
N LEU A 120 14.45 -7.09 12.54
CA LEU A 120 14.62 -7.12 11.09
C LEU A 120 14.56 -5.73 10.44
N ASN A 121 13.57 -4.91 10.78
CA ASN A 121 13.46 -3.56 10.21
C ASN A 121 14.60 -2.65 10.68
N PHE A 122 14.97 -2.74 11.96
CA PHE A 122 16.04 -1.92 12.54
C PHE A 122 17.36 -2.18 11.83
N TRP A 123 17.76 -3.46 11.71
CA TRP A 123 19.00 -3.82 11.06
C TRP A 123 18.96 -3.69 9.55
N SER A 124 17.80 -3.87 8.92
CA SER A 124 17.66 -3.63 7.48
C SER A 124 17.92 -2.17 7.16
N GLU A 125 17.46 -1.24 8.02
CA GLU A 125 17.74 0.19 7.86
C GLU A 125 19.23 0.50 8.07
N ARG A 126 19.86 -0.03 9.13
CA ARG A 126 21.31 0.16 9.35
C ARG A 126 22.15 -0.40 8.19
N LEU A 127 21.78 -1.58 7.68
CA LEU A 127 22.44 -2.18 6.52
C LEU A 127 22.23 -1.32 5.27
N ARG A 128 21.02 -0.80 5.04
CA ARG A 128 20.70 0.08 3.92
C ARG A 128 21.50 1.37 3.97
N GLU A 129 21.52 2.04 5.13
CA GLU A 129 22.31 3.24 5.39
C GLU A 129 23.79 2.97 5.09
N SER A 130 24.36 1.90 5.65
CA SER A 130 25.78 1.58 5.45
C SER A 130 26.12 1.16 4.02
N LYS A 131 25.25 0.43 3.33
CA LYS A 131 25.52 -0.14 2.00
C LYS A 131 25.36 0.88 0.88
N TYR A 132 24.44 1.83 1.03
CA TYR A 132 24.11 2.81 -0.01
C TYR A 132 24.46 4.24 0.36
N ASP A 133 24.87 4.50 1.61
CA ASP A 133 25.16 5.85 2.13
C ASP A 133 23.95 6.79 1.96
N ILE A 134 22.77 6.28 2.35
CA ILE A 134 21.49 6.99 2.29
C ILE A 134 20.96 7.13 3.72
N ASP A 135 20.75 8.38 4.14
CA ASP A 135 20.00 8.72 5.35
C ASP A 135 18.57 9.13 4.98
N GLU A 136 17.58 8.34 5.42
CA GLU A 136 16.16 8.62 5.14
C GLU A 136 15.69 9.94 5.77
N GLU A 137 16.19 10.28 6.96
CA GLU A 137 15.84 11.55 7.61
C GLU A 137 16.45 12.75 6.88
N GLY A 138 17.69 12.62 6.38
CA GLY A 138 18.34 13.59 5.51
C GLY A 138 17.64 13.79 4.15
N LEU A 139 16.86 12.80 3.69
CA LEU A 139 16.08 12.90 2.46
C LEU A 139 14.74 13.61 2.62
N ARG A 140 14.09 13.51 3.80
CA ARG A 140 12.77 14.10 4.06
C ARG A 140 12.64 15.57 3.63
N PRO A 141 13.61 16.47 3.87
CA PRO A 141 13.53 17.86 3.45
C PRO A 141 13.34 18.07 1.95
N TYR A 142 13.73 17.09 1.10
CA TYR A 142 13.59 17.16 -0.35
C TYR A 142 12.21 16.71 -0.84
N PHE A 143 11.43 16.02 -0.02
CA PHE A 143 10.13 15.45 -0.40
C PHE A 143 8.98 16.11 0.37
N ALA A 144 8.87 17.43 0.26
CA ALA A 144 7.72 18.15 0.79
C ALA A 144 6.48 17.90 -0.07
N LEU A 145 5.35 17.54 0.55
CA LEU A 145 4.11 17.18 -0.17
C LEU A 145 3.72 18.17 -1.28
N PRO A 146 3.76 19.51 -1.10
CA PRO A 146 3.43 20.44 -2.18
C PRO A 146 4.30 20.24 -3.45
N LYS A 147 5.60 20.01 -3.28
CA LYS A 147 6.52 19.78 -4.42
C LYS A 147 6.32 18.42 -5.07
N VAL A 148 5.98 17.41 -4.27
CA VAL A 148 5.61 16.08 -4.76
C VAL A 148 4.36 16.18 -5.65
N MET A 149 3.32 16.89 -5.20
CA MET A 149 2.10 17.12 -5.99
C MET A 149 2.38 17.92 -7.27
N ASP A 150 3.16 19.00 -7.19
CA ASP A 150 3.56 19.80 -8.36
C ASP A 150 4.22 18.93 -9.45
N GLY A 151 5.21 18.11 -9.05
CA GLY A 151 5.91 17.24 -10.00
C GLY A 151 5.06 16.08 -10.51
N LEU A 152 4.17 15.53 -9.67
CA LEU A 152 3.18 14.52 -10.09
C LEU A 152 2.21 15.09 -11.15
N PHE A 153 1.72 16.31 -10.97
CA PHE A 153 0.85 16.97 -11.95
C PHE A 153 1.62 17.35 -13.22
N SER A 154 2.88 17.77 -13.10
CA SER A 154 3.74 17.99 -14.26
C SER A 154 3.96 16.72 -15.07
N LEU A 155 4.15 15.58 -14.40
CA LEU A 155 4.22 14.27 -15.04
C LEU A 155 2.91 13.91 -15.73
N ALA A 156 1.77 14.08 -15.04
CA ALA A 156 0.45 13.80 -15.58
C ALA A 156 0.15 14.61 -16.85
N ASN A 157 0.58 15.88 -16.87
CA ASN A 157 0.50 16.72 -18.06
C ASN A 157 1.31 16.17 -19.23
N LYS A 158 2.57 15.77 -18.98
CA LYS A 158 3.44 15.21 -20.02
C LYS A 158 2.94 13.88 -20.58
N LEU A 159 2.41 13.01 -19.73
CA LEU A 159 1.97 11.67 -20.14
C LEU A 159 0.57 11.66 -20.74
N PHE A 160 -0.35 12.45 -20.18
CA PHE A 160 -1.79 12.32 -20.45
C PHE A 160 -2.42 13.60 -21.00
N GLY A 161 -1.65 14.69 -21.13
CA GLY A 161 -2.15 15.95 -21.69
C GLY A 161 -3.17 16.67 -20.81
N ILE A 162 -3.17 16.39 -19.50
CA ILE A 162 -4.11 16.99 -18.54
C ILE A 162 -3.44 18.08 -17.72
N THR A 163 -4.22 19.07 -17.29
CA THR A 163 -3.78 20.08 -16.33
C THR A 163 -4.56 19.91 -15.04
N VAL A 164 -3.87 19.88 -13.91
CA VAL A 164 -4.48 19.77 -12.58
C VAL A 164 -4.28 21.08 -11.83
N GLU A 165 -5.36 21.66 -11.33
CA GLU A 165 -5.35 22.93 -10.60
C GLU A 165 -6.12 22.79 -9.29
N ALA A 166 -5.68 23.52 -8.26
CA ALA A 166 -6.42 23.63 -7.01
C ALA A 166 -7.80 24.26 -7.26
N ALA A 167 -8.83 23.69 -6.65
CA ALA A 167 -10.22 24.11 -6.74
C ALA A 167 -10.87 24.17 -5.34
N ASP A 168 -10.06 24.37 -4.29
CA ASP A 168 -10.52 24.48 -2.92
C ASP A 168 -11.65 25.53 -2.80
N GLY A 169 -12.71 25.20 -2.06
CA GLY A 169 -13.90 26.02 -1.92
C GLY A 169 -14.98 25.80 -2.99
N LEU A 170 -14.68 25.10 -4.10
CA LEU A 170 -15.69 24.70 -5.09
C LEU A 170 -16.61 23.59 -4.56
N ALA A 171 -16.09 22.69 -3.73
CA ALA A 171 -16.82 21.60 -3.11
C ALA A 171 -16.64 21.61 -1.59
N PRO A 172 -17.67 21.21 -0.81
CA PRO A 172 -17.54 21.06 0.64
C PRO A 172 -16.56 19.94 0.98
N VAL A 173 -15.82 20.09 2.08
CA VAL A 173 -14.84 19.12 2.58
C VAL A 173 -15.14 18.76 4.03
N TRP A 174 -14.70 17.58 4.46
CA TRP A 174 -14.95 17.05 5.81
C TRP A 174 -13.86 17.41 6.83
N ASN A 175 -12.70 17.87 6.37
CA ASN A 175 -11.57 18.26 7.22
C ASN A 175 -10.75 19.36 6.51
N SER A 176 -10.12 20.26 7.27
CA SER A 176 -9.36 21.40 6.75
C SER A 176 -8.11 21.01 5.95
N ASP A 177 -7.58 19.81 6.17
CA ASP A 177 -6.40 19.30 5.47
C ASP A 177 -6.75 18.71 4.09
N VAL A 178 -8.04 18.53 3.79
CA VAL A 178 -8.50 18.00 2.51
C VAL A 178 -8.30 19.05 1.42
N LYS A 179 -7.62 18.64 0.35
CA LYS A 179 -7.47 19.44 -0.87
C LYS A 179 -8.43 18.99 -1.95
N PHE A 180 -8.94 19.93 -2.74
CA PHE A 180 -9.79 19.63 -3.88
C PHE A 180 -9.18 20.17 -5.17
N TYR A 181 -9.21 19.37 -6.23
CA TYR A 181 -8.57 19.68 -7.50
C TYR A 181 -9.52 19.51 -8.68
N CYS A 182 -9.36 20.40 -9.66
CA CYS A 182 -9.99 20.30 -10.98
C CYS A 182 -8.98 19.74 -11.98
N VAL A 183 -9.40 18.73 -12.75
CA VAL A 183 -8.63 18.18 -13.86
C VAL A 183 -9.22 18.72 -15.16
N LYS A 184 -8.38 19.29 -16.01
CA LYS A 184 -8.75 19.86 -17.31
C LYS A 184 -8.02 19.16 -18.45
N ASP A 185 -8.66 19.09 -19.61
CA ASP A 185 -8.03 18.62 -20.84
C ASP A 185 -7.18 19.72 -21.52
N SER A 186 -6.63 19.39 -22.69
CA SER A 186 -5.82 20.30 -23.50
C SER A 186 -6.59 21.50 -24.07
N SER A 187 -7.93 21.47 -24.05
CA SER A 187 -8.78 22.61 -24.40
C SER A 187 -9.07 23.53 -23.20
N ASN A 188 -8.48 23.23 -22.04
CA ASN A 188 -8.73 23.89 -20.75
C ASN A 188 -10.15 23.67 -20.23
N SER A 189 -10.84 22.63 -20.69
CA SER A 189 -12.18 22.26 -20.24
C SER A 189 -12.11 21.28 -19.06
N PRO A 190 -12.90 21.45 -17.99
CA PRO A 190 -12.97 20.47 -16.90
C PRO A 190 -13.41 19.10 -17.41
N VAL A 191 -12.66 18.06 -17.03
CA VAL A 191 -12.97 16.67 -17.37
C VAL A 191 -13.16 15.78 -16.14
N ALA A 192 -12.63 16.18 -14.97
CA ALA A 192 -12.83 15.44 -13.72
C ALA A 192 -12.46 16.31 -12.50
N TYR A 193 -12.73 15.78 -11.30
CA TYR A 193 -12.29 16.36 -10.04
C TYR A 193 -11.81 15.28 -9.06
N PHE A 194 -11.02 15.65 -8.08
CA PHE A 194 -10.72 14.75 -6.97
C PHE A 194 -10.44 15.48 -5.65
N TYR A 195 -10.76 14.80 -4.56
CA TYR A 195 -10.34 15.16 -3.22
C TYR A 195 -9.06 14.41 -2.85
N PHE A 196 -8.23 15.03 -2.03
CA PHE A 196 -7.06 14.40 -1.44
C PHE A 196 -7.01 14.63 0.07
N ASP A 197 -7.10 13.56 0.87
CA ASP A 197 -6.96 13.56 2.34
C ASP A 197 -5.65 12.86 2.72
N PRO A 198 -4.52 13.60 2.88
CA PRO A 198 -3.18 13.01 2.89
C PRO A 198 -2.72 12.41 4.24
N TYR A 199 -3.15 12.98 5.36
CA TYR A 199 -2.43 12.78 6.63
C TYR A 199 -3.00 11.68 7.52
N SER A 200 -2.13 11.05 8.33
CA SER A 200 -2.55 10.14 9.39
C SER A 200 -3.43 10.86 10.41
N ARG A 201 -4.57 10.28 10.74
CA ARG A 201 -5.53 10.81 11.73
C ARG A 201 -6.21 9.66 12.48
N PRO A 202 -5.45 8.90 13.30
CA PRO A 202 -5.88 7.59 13.80
C PRO A 202 -7.08 7.63 14.76
N SER A 203 -7.44 8.79 15.28
CA SER A 203 -8.64 8.95 16.13
C SER A 203 -9.96 8.72 15.38
N GLU A 204 -9.99 8.94 14.06
CA GLU A 204 -11.24 8.90 13.27
C GLU A 204 -11.05 8.41 11.82
N LYS A 205 -9.81 8.24 11.34
CA LYS A 205 -9.50 7.88 9.95
C LYS A 205 -8.88 6.48 9.89
N ARG A 206 -9.41 5.66 8.98
CA ARG A 206 -8.86 4.33 8.66
C ARG A 206 -7.41 4.45 8.17
N GLY A 207 -6.54 3.54 8.61
CA GLY A 207 -5.15 3.47 8.16
C GLY A 207 -4.98 2.94 6.73
N GLY A 208 -3.75 3.00 6.21
CA GLY A 208 -3.40 2.59 4.84
C GLY A 208 -3.47 3.74 3.84
N ALA A 209 -3.55 3.43 2.55
CA ALA A 209 -3.85 4.37 1.48
C ALA A 209 -4.87 3.70 0.55
N TRP A 210 -5.73 4.50 -0.06
CA TRP A 210 -6.73 4.02 -1.01
C TRP A 210 -7.30 5.15 -1.86
N MET A 211 -7.81 4.76 -3.02
CA MET A 211 -8.67 5.55 -3.87
C MET A 211 -10.13 5.12 -3.67
N ASN A 212 -11.07 6.05 -3.79
CA ASN A 212 -12.49 5.72 -3.83
C ASN A 212 -13.24 6.54 -4.88
N VAL A 213 -14.35 6.01 -5.40
CA VAL A 213 -15.22 6.74 -6.33
C VAL A 213 -16.19 7.62 -5.54
N VAL A 214 -16.31 8.89 -5.94
CA VAL A 214 -17.37 9.79 -5.46
C VAL A 214 -18.53 9.78 -6.46
N PHE A 215 -18.22 10.09 -7.72
CA PHE A 215 -19.18 10.03 -8.82
C PHE A 215 -18.52 9.39 -10.04
N SER A 216 -19.20 8.46 -10.69
CA SER A 216 -18.80 7.92 -12.00
C SER A 216 -19.17 8.88 -13.12
N ARG A 217 -18.34 8.87 -14.18
CA ARG A 217 -18.65 9.48 -15.48
C ARG A 217 -19.92 8.83 -16.03
N SER A 218 -20.92 9.63 -16.42
CA SER A 218 -22.21 9.09 -16.86
C SER A 218 -23.00 10.07 -17.71
N SER A 219 -23.47 9.62 -18.88
CA SER A 219 -24.42 10.38 -19.71
C SER A 219 -25.82 10.43 -19.10
N VAL A 220 -26.29 9.33 -18.50
CA VAL A 220 -27.62 9.22 -17.87
C VAL A 220 -27.77 10.17 -16.69
N LEU A 221 -26.69 10.41 -15.93
CA LEU A 221 -26.69 11.29 -14.76
C LEU A 221 -26.25 12.73 -15.09
N ALA A 222 -26.14 13.07 -16.38
CA ALA A 222 -25.82 14.42 -16.82
C ALA A 222 -26.92 15.42 -16.42
N ARG A 223 -26.52 16.66 -16.13
CA ARG A 223 -27.48 17.75 -15.93
C ARG A 223 -28.07 18.16 -17.29
N HIS A 224 -29.29 18.73 -17.26
CA HIS A 224 -29.94 19.22 -18.47
C HIS A 224 -29.05 20.23 -19.22
N GLY A 225 -28.78 19.97 -20.49
CA GLY A 225 -27.90 20.79 -21.33
C GLY A 225 -26.42 20.38 -21.31
N SER A 226 -26.03 19.37 -20.54
CA SER A 226 -24.70 18.74 -20.58
C SER A 226 -24.79 17.32 -21.13
N SER A 227 -23.77 16.87 -21.88
CA SER A 227 -23.73 15.51 -22.44
C SER A 227 -23.35 14.43 -21.43
N VAL A 228 -22.65 14.81 -20.36
CA VAL A 228 -22.11 13.89 -19.35
C VAL A 228 -21.99 14.56 -17.98
N ARG A 229 -22.16 13.79 -16.90
CA ARG A 229 -21.68 14.15 -15.56
C ARG A 229 -20.21 13.76 -15.42
N LEU A 230 -19.36 14.72 -15.04
CA LEU A 230 -17.92 14.47 -14.86
C LEU A 230 -17.64 13.56 -13.65
N PRO A 231 -16.64 12.66 -13.74
CA PRO A 231 -16.24 11.81 -12.64
C PRO A 231 -15.57 12.59 -11.52
N VAL A 232 -15.76 12.11 -10.29
CA VAL A 232 -15.10 12.64 -9.08
C VAL A 232 -14.51 11.48 -8.27
N ALA A 233 -13.27 11.64 -7.82
CA ALA A 233 -12.52 10.64 -7.04
C ALA A 233 -12.15 11.15 -5.63
N HIS A 234 -11.88 10.20 -4.74
CA HIS A 234 -11.11 10.40 -3.51
C HIS A 234 -9.75 9.76 -3.68
N MET A 235 -8.70 10.46 -3.25
CA MET A 235 -7.41 9.88 -2.89
C MET A 235 -7.21 10.07 -1.39
N VAL A 236 -6.84 9.00 -0.69
CA VAL A 236 -6.61 9.04 0.74
C VAL A 236 -5.28 8.38 1.05
N CYS A 237 -4.44 9.08 1.80
CA CYS A 237 -3.19 8.56 2.35
C CYS A 237 -3.19 8.71 3.87
N ASN A 238 -2.20 8.12 4.54
CA ASN A 238 -1.97 8.31 5.97
C ASN A 238 -0.49 8.62 6.25
N GLN A 239 0.07 9.56 5.46
CA GLN A 239 1.46 9.98 5.60
C GLN A 239 1.67 10.85 6.85
N MET A 240 2.93 11.08 7.22
CA MET A 240 3.30 11.91 8.35
C MET A 240 2.66 13.32 8.25
N PRO A 241 1.87 13.74 9.26
CA PRO A 241 1.28 15.08 9.28
C PRO A 241 2.36 16.20 9.30
N PRO A 242 2.00 17.43 8.94
CA PRO A 242 2.83 18.62 9.19
C PRO A 242 3.31 18.71 10.65
N VAL A 243 4.55 19.18 10.86
CA VAL A 243 5.11 19.42 12.20
C VAL A 243 5.36 20.90 12.39
N GLY A 244 4.58 21.53 13.27
CA GLY A 244 4.57 22.99 13.42
C GLY A 244 4.16 23.66 12.11
N ASP A 245 4.93 24.67 11.68
CA ASP A 245 4.67 25.42 10.44
C ASP A 245 5.30 24.79 9.18
N LYS A 246 5.93 23.62 9.31
CA LYS A 246 6.59 22.93 8.19
C LYS A 246 5.58 22.12 7.38
N PRO A 247 5.75 21.99 6.05
CA PRO A 247 4.92 21.08 5.27
C PRO A 247 5.15 19.63 5.72
N SER A 248 4.25 18.72 5.30
CA SER A 248 4.50 17.28 5.45
C SER A 248 5.74 16.88 4.65
N LEU A 249 6.77 16.39 5.35
CA LEU A 249 8.05 15.94 4.80
C LEU A 249 8.05 14.41 4.71
N MET A 250 8.09 13.91 3.49
CA MET A 250 7.77 12.52 3.18
C MET A 250 9.02 11.65 3.11
N THR A 251 8.87 10.39 3.49
CA THR A 251 9.76 9.31 3.06
C THR A 251 9.56 9.04 1.56
N PHE A 252 10.54 8.36 0.93
CA PHE A 252 10.38 7.93 -0.46
C PHE A 252 9.19 6.96 -0.64
N ARG A 253 8.90 6.14 0.37
CA ARG A 253 7.76 5.20 0.33
C ARG A 253 6.40 5.92 0.36
N GLU A 254 6.30 7.01 1.12
CA GLU A 254 5.10 7.87 1.10
C GLU A 254 4.92 8.54 -0.27
N VAL A 255 6.01 8.92 -0.96
CA VAL A 255 5.95 9.45 -2.32
C VAL A 255 5.40 8.40 -3.30
N GLU A 256 5.93 7.18 -3.26
CA GLU A 256 5.42 6.06 -4.07
C GLU A 256 3.93 5.82 -3.82
N THR A 257 3.50 5.91 -2.56
CA THR A 257 2.10 5.72 -2.16
C THR A 257 1.19 6.78 -2.78
N VAL A 258 1.60 8.05 -2.81
CA VAL A 258 0.83 9.11 -3.47
C VAL A 258 0.74 8.87 -4.98
N PHE A 259 1.83 8.43 -5.62
CA PHE A 259 1.83 8.07 -7.05
C PHE A 259 0.91 6.88 -7.33
N HIS A 260 0.92 5.87 -6.47
CA HIS A 260 0.05 4.70 -6.55
C HIS A 260 -1.44 5.10 -6.54
N GLU A 261 -1.87 5.85 -5.53
CA GLU A 261 -3.28 6.27 -5.43
C GLU A 261 -3.69 7.22 -6.56
N PHE A 262 -2.75 8.03 -7.08
CA PHE A 262 -3.01 8.87 -8.24
C PHE A 262 -3.21 8.05 -9.50
N GLY A 263 -2.56 6.90 -9.65
CA GLY A 263 -2.80 5.97 -10.77
C GLY A 263 -4.24 5.44 -10.79
N HIS A 264 -4.78 5.03 -9.65
CA HIS A 264 -6.20 4.67 -9.50
C HIS A 264 -7.11 5.86 -9.86
N ALA A 265 -6.81 7.05 -9.32
CA ALA A 265 -7.59 8.25 -9.58
C ALA A 265 -7.57 8.62 -11.07
N LEU A 266 -6.43 8.50 -11.75
CA LEU A 266 -6.30 8.74 -13.19
C LEU A 266 -7.18 7.79 -14.01
N GLN A 267 -7.20 6.49 -13.71
CA GLN A 267 -8.03 5.53 -14.43
C GLN A 267 -9.53 5.87 -14.31
N HIS A 268 -9.95 6.27 -13.11
CA HIS A 268 -11.32 6.72 -12.89
C HIS A 268 -11.65 8.02 -13.63
N MET A 269 -10.78 9.03 -13.47
CA MET A 269 -11.02 10.39 -13.95
C MET A 269 -10.89 10.53 -15.47
N LEU A 270 -9.99 9.77 -16.10
CA LEU A 270 -9.69 9.88 -17.54
C LEU A 270 -10.45 8.86 -18.39
N THR A 271 -11.40 8.15 -17.80
CA THR A 271 -12.26 7.24 -18.55
C THR A 271 -13.01 7.98 -19.67
N ARG A 272 -13.08 7.35 -20.84
CA ARG A 272 -13.86 7.84 -21.99
C ARG A 272 -15.21 7.16 -22.12
N GLN A 273 -15.54 6.24 -21.21
CA GLN A 273 -16.84 5.59 -21.16
C GLN A 273 -17.86 6.53 -20.52
N ASP A 274 -19.02 6.64 -21.15
CA ASP A 274 -20.18 7.41 -20.66
C ASP A 274 -21.23 6.52 -19.99
N GLU A 275 -21.04 5.20 -20.06
CA GLU A 275 -21.91 4.21 -19.44
C GLU A 275 -21.48 3.95 -18.00
N ALA A 276 -22.34 4.31 -17.03
CA ALA A 276 -21.95 4.41 -15.62
C ALA A 276 -21.44 3.09 -15.03
N PHE A 277 -22.02 1.96 -15.46
CA PHE A 277 -21.71 0.63 -14.95
C PHE A 277 -20.33 0.09 -15.40
N VAL A 278 -19.72 0.71 -16.40
CA VAL A 278 -18.40 0.33 -16.95
C VAL A 278 -17.45 1.52 -17.07
N ALA A 279 -17.79 2.66 -16.45
CA ALA A 279 -16.97 3.85 -16.44
C ALA A 279 -15.95 3.84 -15.29
N GLY A 280 -14.79 4.43 -15.56
CA GLY A 280 -13.69 4.54 -14.60
C GLY A 280 -13.05 3.18 -14.34
N ILE A 281 -13.11 2.76 -13.09
CA ILE A 281 -12.65 1.45 -12.62
C ILE A 281 -13.77 0.40 -12.55
N SER A 282 -15.02 0.79 -12.84
CA SER A 282 -16.18 -0.10 -12.77
C SER A 282 -16.13 -1.13 -13.90
N GLY A 283 -16.45 -2.38 -13.60
CA GLY A 283 -16.50 -3.45 -14.60
C GLY A 283 -15.14 -4.01 -15.01
N ILE A 284 -14.04 -3.46 -14.51
CA ILE A 284 -12.69 -4.02 -14.70
C ILE A 284 -12.49 -5.20 -13.76
N GLU A 285 -11.98 -6.31 -14.28
CA GLU A 285 -11.63 -7.48 -13.49
C GLU A 285 -10.67 -7.10 -12.36
N TRP A 286 -10.95 -7.60 -11.16
CA TRP A 286 -10.28 -7.11 -9.93
C TRP A 286 -8.77 -7.34 -9.88
N ASP A 287 -8.28 -8.33 -10.62
CA ASP A 287 -6.84 -8.61 -10.76
C ASP A 287 -6.12 -7.69 -11.77
N ALA A 288 -6.84 -6.77 -12.43
CA ALA A 288 -6.28 -5.75 -13.32
C ALA A 288 -6.37 -4.32 -12.76
N VAL A 289 -7.13 -4.08 -11.67
CA VAL A 289 -7.36 -2.71 -11.16
C VAL A 289 -6.09 -2.08 -10.59
N GLU A 290 -5.11 -2.87 -10.14
CA GLU A 290 -3.83 -2.37 -9.62
C GLU A 290 -2.80 -2.03 -10.72
N LEU A 291 -3.15 -2.23 -12.00
CA LEU A 291 -2.23 -1.95 -13.10
C LEU A 291 -1.81 -0.47 -13.16
N PRO A 292 -2.74 0.53 -13.22
CA PRO A 292 -2.33 1.92 -13.36
C PRO A 292 -1.70 2.48 -12.07
N SER A 293 -2.09 1.98 -10.90
CA SER A 293 -1.51 2.40 -9.63
C SER A 293 -0.03 1.98 -9.54
N GLN A 294 0.27 0.69 -9.75
CA GLN A 294 1.64 0.17 -9.78
C GLN A 294 2.46 0.72 -10.95
N PHE A 295 1.81 1.00 -12.10
CA PHE A 295 2.46 1.68 -13.22
C PHE A 295 3.00 3.05 -12.79
N MET A 296 2.21 3.85 -12.05
CA MET A 296 2.62 5.18 -11.61
C MET A 296 3.80 5.16 -10.65
N GLU A 297 3.92 4.15 -9.78
CA GLU A 297 5.06 4.00 -8.85
C GLU A 297 6.42 4.00 -9.56
N ASN A 298 6.51 3.43 -10.77
CA ASN A 298 7.75 3.35 -11.55
C ASN A 298 8.36 4.72 -11.86
N TRP A 299 7.52 5.76 -11.98
CA TRP A 299 7.96 7.11 -12.29
C TRP A 299 8.68 7.79 -11.12
N CYS A 300 8.56 7.26 -9.90
CA CYS A 300 9.34 7.75 -8.75
C CYS A 300 10.85 7.55 -8.95
N TYR A 301 11.24 6.58 -9.79
CA TYR A 301 12.65 6.32 -10.14
C TYR A 301 13.07 6.93 -11.48
N HIS A 302 12.15 7.54 -12.23
CA HIS A 302 12.51 8.23 -13.46
C HIS A 302 13.22 9.54 -13.12
N LYS A 303 14.50 9.66 -13.52
CA LYS A 303 15.38 10.78 -13.18
C LYS A 303 14.71 12.16 -13.26
N ASN A 304 14.09 12.48 -14.40
CA ASN A 304 13.50 13.82 -14.58
C ASN A 304 12.27 14.03 -13.71
N THR A 305 11.52 12.97 -13.38
CA THR A 305 10.40 13.06 -12.45
C THR A 305 10.91 13.28 -11.04
N LEU A 306 11.85 12.43 -10.57
CA LEU A 306 12.42 12.53 -9.22
C LEU A 306 13.06 13.90 -8.99
N LEU A 307 13.92 14.37 -9.90
CA LEU A 307 14.57 15.68 -9.75
C LEU A 307 13.58 16.86 -9.85
N SER A 308 12.39 16.65 -10.43
CA SER A 308 11.34 17.68 -10.44
C SER A 308 10.62 17.82 -9.09
N ILE A 309 10.46 16.71 -8.36
CA ILE A 309 9.83 16.69 -7.02
C ILE A 309 10.83 16.96 -5.90
N ALA A 310 12.08 16.52 -6.05
CA ALA A 310 13.07 16.49 -4.98
C ALA A 310 13.79 17.83 -4.85
N LYS A 311 13.17 18.77 -4.13
CA LYS A 311 13.72 20.10 -3.83
C LYS A 311 13.61 20.38 -2.35
N HIS A 312 14.70 20.85 -1.76
CA HIS A 312 14.74 21.15 -0.34
C HIS A 312 13.68 22.20 0.02
N TYR A 313 12.84 21.93 1.02
CA TYR A 313 11.65 22.76 1.30
C TYR A 313 12.00 24.20 1.72
N GLU A 314 13.13 24.43 2.38
CA GLU A 314 13.59 25.77 2.77
C GLU A 314 14.41 26.48 1.68
N THR A 315 15.42 25.81 1.12
CA THR A 315 16.40 26.44 0.22
C THR A 315 15.99 26.40 -1.24
N GLY A 316 15.09 25.49 -1.63
CA GLY A 316 14.71 25.26 -3.02
C GLY A 316 15.74 24.48 -3.85
N GLU A 317 16.89 24.15 -3.26
CA GLU A 317 17.98 23.42 -3.93
C GLU A 317 17.52 22.03 -4.37
N PRO A 318 17.87 21.59 -5.60
CA PRO A 318 17.53 20.26 -6.07
C PRO A 318 18.30 19.18 -5.30
N LEU A 319 17.75 17.97 -5.26
CA LEU A 319 18.46 16.81 -4.74
C LEU A 319 19.76 16.59 -5.52
N PRO A 320 20.91 16.44 -4.86
CA PRO A 320 22.17 16.17 -5.55
C PRO A 320 22.08 14.88 -6.38
N GLU A 321 22.67 14.90 -7.57
CA GLU A 321 22.67 13.77 -8.51
C GLU A 321 23.28 12.50 -7.90
N GLU A 322 24.29 12.65 -7.04
CA GLU A 322 24.90 11.55 -6.31
C GLU A 322 23.88 10.83 -5.40
N ILE A 323 23.03 11.59 -4.72
CA ILE A 323 21.99 11.03 -3.83
C ILE A 323 20.89 10.35 -4.66
N TYR A 324 20.54 10.89 -5.83
CA TYR A 324 19.68 10.20 -6.80
C TYR A 324 20.26 8.84 -7.23
N ALA A 325 21.55 8.79 -7.57
CA ALA A 325 22.21 7.54 -7.96
C ALA A 325 22.19 6.50 -6.84
N LYS A 326 22.40 6.94 -5.58
CA LYS A 326 22.27 6.07 -4.40
C LYS A 326 20.84 5.53 -4.24
N LEU A 327 19.81 6.37 -4.38
CA LEU A 327 18.40 5.95 -4.34
C LEU A 327 18.08 4.88 -5.40
N VAL A 328 18.56 5.07 -6.62
CA VAL A 328 18.38 4.08 -7.70
C VAL A 328 19.12 2.78 -7.39
N ALA A 329 20.35 2.86 -6.86
CA ALA A 329 21.11 1.67 -6.47
C ALA A 329 20.42 0.87 -5.34
N ALA A 330 19.71 1.56 -4.44
CA ALA A 330 18.96 0.95 -3.35
C ALA A 330 17.59 0.37 -3.77
N LYS A 331 17.12 0.61 -5.01
CA LYS A 331 15.78 0.20 -5.48
C LYS A 331 15.47 -1.28 -5.23
N ASN A 332 16.43 -2.16 -5.52
CA ASN A 332 16.25 -3.61 -5.40
C ASN A 332 16.75 -4.18 -4.07
N PHE A 333 17.08 -3.33 -3.09
CA PHE A 333 17.49 -3.78 -1.77
C PHE A 333 16.38 -4.63 -1.13
N ARG A 334 16.72 -5.87 -0.79
CA ARG A 334 15.80 -6.86 -0.20
C ARG A 334 14.56 -7.20 -1.03
N ALA A 335 14.63 -7.06 -2.35
CA ALA A 335 13.51 -7.37 -3.25
C ALA A 335 12.99 -8.81 -3.08
N GLY A 336 13.87 -9.77 -2.79
CA GLY A 336 13.50 -11.16 -2.49
C GLY A 336 12.61 -11.23 -1.24
N THR A 337 13.04 -10.63 -0.14
CA THR A 337 12.26 -10.56 1.12
C THR A 337 10.90 -9.89 0.91
N PHE A 338 10.84 -8.75 0.23
CA PHE A 338 9.58 -8.03 -0.01
C PHE A 338 8.62 -8.81 -0.90
N SER A 339 9.13 -9.43 -1.97
CA SER A 339 8.35 -10.30 -2.86
C SER A 339 7.77 -11.48 -2.09
N LEU A 340 8.60 -12.19 -1.30
CA LEU A 340 8.16 -13.36 -0.56
C LEU A 340 7.10 -13.01 0.51
N ARG A 341 7.22 -11.82 1.14
CA ARG A 341 6.18 -11.30 2.06
C ARG A 341 4.84 -11.10 1.37
N GLN A 342 4.81 -10.54 0.15
CA GLN A 342 3.56 -10.39 -0.60
C GLN A 342 2.99 -11.74 -1.04
N ILE A 343 3.86 -12.69 -1.40
CA ILE A 343 3.46 -14.06 -1.71
C ILE A 343 2.85 -14.77 -0.50
N ARG A 344 3.38 -14.58 0.73
CA ARG A 344 2.75 -15.11 1.94
C ARG A 344 1.30 -14.63 2.06
N PHE A 345 1.07 -13.32 1.90
CA PHE A 345 -0.28 -12.77 2.01
C PHE A 345 -1.24 -13.30 0.95
N ALA A 346 -0.80 -13.41 -0.31
CA ALA A 346 -1.63 -13.98 -1.36
C ALA A 346 -1.87 -15.48 -1.16
N SER A 347 -0.84 -16.22 -0.70
CA SER A 347 -0.94 -17.67 -0.51
C SER A 347 -1.84 -18.04 0.66
N VAL A 348 -1.77 -17.31 1.79
CA VAL A 348 -2.67 -17.55 2.92
C VAL A 348 -4.11 -17.20 2.58
N ASP A 349 -4.35 -16.13 1.80
CA ASP A 349 -5.68 -15.81 1.30
C ASP A 349 -6.25 -16.95 0.45
N MET A 350 -5.47 -17.43 -0.53
CA MET A 350 -5.88 -18.53 -1.39
C MET A 350 -6.14 -19.82 -0.60
N GLU A 351 -5.26 -20.18 0.33
CA GLU A 351 -5.40 -21.40 1.14
C GLU A 351 -6.65 -21.34 2.05
N LEU A 352 -6.90 -20.19 2.69
CA LEU A 352 -8.10 -19.97 3.53
C LEU A 352 -9.42 -20.04 2.74
N HIS A 353 -9.38 -19.78 1.43
CA HIS A 353 -10.57 -19.76 0.57
C HIS A 353 -10.69 -20.93 -0.41
N THR A 354 -9.75 -21.90 -0.37
CA THR A 354 -9.77 -23.10 -1.21
C THR A 354 -9.85 -24.39 -0.41
N THR A 355 -8.86 -24.67 0.43
CA THR A 355 -8.66 -25.97 1.10
C THR A 355 -9.05 -25.96 2.58
N TYR A 356 -9.09 -24.78 3.20
CA TYR A 356 -9.44 -24.64 4.61
C TYR A 356 -10.89 -25.02 4.89
N ASP A 357 -11.10 -25.85 5.92
CA ASP A 357 -12.41 -26.17 6.48
C ASP A 357 -12.63 -25.42 7.80
N PRO A 358 -13.50 -24.39 7.82
CA PRO A 358 -13.79 -23.60 9.03
C PRO A 358 -14.54 -24.40 10.10
N SER A 359 -15.04 -25.60 9.80
CA SER A 359 -15.65 -26.50 10.80
C SER A 359 -14.69 -27.56 11.33
N GLY A 360 -13.45 -27.61 10.80
CA GLY A 360 -12.43 -28.57 11.17
C GLY A 360 -11.65 -28.17 12.43
N PRO A 361 -10.72 -29.03 12.90
CA PRO A 361 -9.90 -28.77 14.09
C PRO A 361 -8.73 -27.80 13.84
N VAL A 362 -8.46 -27.46 12.58
CA VAL A 362 -7.34 -26.61 12.17
C VAL A 362 -7.74 -25.14 12.32
N SER A 363 -6.94 -24.34 13.03
CA SER A 363 -7.19 -22.89 13.14
C SER A 363 -6.66 -22.14 11.91
N VAL A 364 -7.14 -20.92 11.69
CA VAL A 364 -6.58 -20.02 10.66
C VAL A 364 -5.09 -19.71 10.88
N TYR A 365 -4.62 -19.78 12.13
CA TYR A 365 -3.21 -19.58 12.48
C TYR A 365 -2.35 -20.81 12.19
N ASP A 366 -2.92 -22.02 12.24
CA ASP A 366 -2.25 -23.23 11.75
C ASP A 366 -2.06 -23.17 10.23
N VAL A 367 -3.05 -22.64 9.51
CA VAL A 367 -2.95 -22.39 8.07
C VAL A 367 -1.83 -21.41 7.77
N ASP A 368 -1.80 -20.27 8.48
CA ASP A 368 -0.75 -19.27 8.31
C ASP A 368 0.66 -19.86 8.54
N ARG A 369 0.86 -20.60 9.63
CA ARG A 369 2.14 -21.27 9.92
C ARG A 369 2.56 -22.21 8.79
N ARG A 370 1.64 -23.05 8.30
CA ARG A 370 1.92 -23.99 7.19
C ARG A 370 2.30 -23.26 5.90
N VAL A 371 1.61 -22.16 5.57
CA VAL A 371 1.94 -21.34 4.39
C VAL A 371 3.29 -20.65 4.55
N ALA A 372 3.61 -20.18 5.76
CA ALA A 372 4.85 -19.49 6.07
C ALA A 372 6.10 -20.39 5.87
N GLU A 373 6.00 -21.71 6.05
CA GLU A 373 7.12 -22.65 5.85
C GLU A 373 7.79 -22.53 4.47
N LYS A 374 7.03 -22.14 3.43
CA LYS A 374 7.54 -21.97 2.05
C LYS A 374 7.64 -20.51 1.62
N THR A 375 7.11 -19.59 2.41
CA THR A 375 6.94 -18.16 2.04
C THR A 375 7.59 -17.21 3.04
N GLN A 376 8.32 -17.72 4.02
CA GLN A 376 9.15 -16.92 4.92
C GLN A 376 10.43 -17.68 5.28
N VAL A 377 11.53 -16.95 5.41
CA VAL A 377 12.82 -17.49 5.85
C VAL A 377 12.86 -17.61 7.38
N LEU A 378 12.20 -16.68 8.09
CA LEU A 378 12.03 -16.72 9.54
C LEU A 378 10.57 -17.08 9.86
N ALA A 379 10.38 -18.18 10.60
CA ALA A 379 9.06 -18.67 10.97
C ALA A 379 8.28 -17.61 11.81
N PRO A 380 6.96 -17.46 11.62
CA PRO A 380 6.12 -16.59 12.44
C PRO A 380 6.22 -16.92 13.94
N LEU A 381 5.97 -15.92 14.78
CA LEU A 381 5.79 -16.16 16.21
C LEU A 381 4.50 -16.97 16.45
N PRO A 382 4.45 -17.83 17.50
CA PRO A 382 3.20 -18.50 17.88
C PRO A 382 2.07 -17.51 18.23
N GLU A 383 2.43 -16.31 18.71
CA GLU A 383 1.51 -15.22 19.00
C GLU A 383 1.18 -14.34 17.77
N ASP A 384 1.61 -14.70 16.56
CA ASP A 384 1.27 -13.93 15.34
C ASP A 384 -0.25 -13.96 15.11
N ARG A 385 -0.87 -12.78 15.05
CA ARG A 385 -2.29 -12.56 14.80
C ARG A 385 -2.52 -11.55 13.67
N PHE A 386 -1.58 -11.40 12.72
CA PHE A 386 -1.70 -10.41 11.65
C PHE A 386 -2.98 -10.55 10.82
N LEU A 387 -3.56 -11.77 10.73
CA LEU A 387 -4.86 -12.02 10.09
C LEU A 387 -5.98 -11.15 10.68
N CYS A 388 -5.97 -10.89 11.99
CA CYS A 388 -6.92 -9.99 12.65
C CYS A 388 -6.83 -8.55 12.17
N GLY A 389 -5.66 -8.13 11.67
CA GLY A 389 -5.45 -6.83 11.02
C GLY A 389 -5.58 -6.86 9.49
N PHE A 390 -5.83 -8.03 8.87
CA PHE A 390 -5.77 -8.20 7.42
C PHE A 390 -7.08 -7.81 6.72
N SER A 391 -7.40 -6.52 6.80
CA SER A 391 -8.66 -5.95 6.33
C SER A 391 -8.94 -6.19 4.84
N HIS A 392 -7.89 -6.32 4.01
CA HIS A 392 -8.01 -6.56 2.56
C HIS A 392 -8.94 -7.73 2.23
N ILE A 393 -8.83 -8.84 2.96
CA ILE A 393 -9.58 -10.06 2.66
C ILE A 393 -10.80 -10.24 3.56
N PHE A 394 -10.85 -9.62 4.75
CA PHE A 394 -11.96 -9.81 5.70
C PHE A 394 -12.96 -8.65 5.77
N ALA A 395 -12.54 -7.42 5.46
CA ALA A 395 -13.43 -6.26 5.39
C ALA A 395 -13.64 -5.74 3.96
N GLY A 396 -12.85 -6.25 3.00
CA GLY A 396 -12.82 -5.76 1.62
C GLY A 396 -12.30 -4.31 1.51
N LEU A 397 -11.96 -3.90 0.29
CA LEU A 397 -12.21 -2.50 -0.06
C LEU A 397 -13.73 -2.30 -0.07
N PRO A 398 -14.27 -1.13 0.34
CA PRO A 398 -15.71 -0.87 0.25
C PRO A 398 -16.16 -1.22 -1.17
N ARG A 399 -16.88 -2.34 -1.31
CA ARG A 399 -17.33 -2.79 -2.62
C ARG A 399 -18.39 -1.80 -3.07
N PHE A 400 -18.21 -1.35 -4.30
CA PHE A 400 -19.15 -0.54 -5.05
C PHE A 400 -20.38 -1.41 -5.37
N ASP A 401 -21.27 -1.56 -4.40
CA ASP A 401 -22.61 -2.11 -4.60
C ASP A 401 -23.60 -0.96 -4.86
#